data_AF-A0A938QAT4-F1
#
_entry.id   AF-A0A938QAT4-F1
#
_cell.length_a   1.000
_cell.length_b   1.000
_cell.length_c   1.000
_cell.angle_alpha   90.00
_cell.angle_beta   90.00
_cell.angle_gamma   90.00
#
_symmetry.space_group_name_H-M   'P 1'
#
loop_
_entity.id
_entity.type
_entity.pdbx_description
1 polymer ?
#
loop_
_entity_poly.entity_id
_entity_poly.type
_entity_poly.pdbx_seq_one_letter_code
_entity_poly.pdbx_strand_id
1 'polypeptide(L)'
;MATRTSNWRWSSRSEHDSFRRHDIDYSPVPLERRRIRLSSKLKWRLTQWFGAVVALFGLVAILLAYYTVPGVLRRHAMDNARRLAAPPAIAVEGVAAPVALRRVTIVPEVDRVFAVMTLLILSAMVFGVVAASVVFGWIARPLADLAERAQDISLGRLSVPIAVSGADAVAQLGASLERIRRLLYAAIRRLNAEHSLSLPPGARRLSLPDVSQDRWRRE
;
A
#
# COMPACT_ATOMS: atom_id res chain seq x y z
N MET A 1 42.58 -88.15 14.68
CA MET A 1 41.98 -87.24 15.68
C MET A 1 42.89 -86.05 15.82
N ALA A 2 42.59 -84.96 15.12
CA ALA A 2 43.44 -83.78 15.03
C ALA A 2 42.84 -82.61 15.82
N THR A 3 43.73 -81.93 16.51
CA THR A 3 43.59 -80.76 17.39
C THR A 3 43.16 -79.51 16.63
N ARG A 4 42.40 -78.60 17.27
CA ARG A 4 42.52 -77.16 16.97
C ARG A 4 42.05 -76.26 18.11
N THR A 5 43.04 -75.74 18.82
CA THR A 5 42.98 -74.58 19.70
C THR A 5 43.02 -73.30 18.85
N SER A 6 42.07 -72.38 19.02
CA SER A 6 42.20 -70.99 18.56
C SER A 6 41.01 -70.16 19.03
N ASN A 7 41.09 -68.89 19.38
CA ASN A 7 42.18 -67.99 19.73
C ASN A 7 41.39 -66.74 20.17
N TRP A 8 41.30 -66.45 21.46
CA TRP A 8 40.54 -65.31 21.98
C TRP A 8 41.34 -64.02 21.75
N ARG A 9 41.25 -63.52 20.52
CA ARG A 9 41.84 -62.25 20.10
C ARG A 9 40.88 -61.13 20.46
N TRP A 10 41.13 -60.49 21.60
CA TRP A 10 40.57 -59.20 21.97
C TRP A 10 40.76 -58.21 20.82
N SER A 11 39.65 -57.78 20.20
CA SER A 11 39.63 -56.62 19.32
C SER A 11 39.03 -55.46 20.09
N SER A 12 39.91 -54.63 20.65
CA SER A 12 39.64 -53.27 21.11
C SER A 12 39.27 -52.40 19.91
N ARG A 13 38.03 -52.56 19.43
CA ARG A 13 37.47 -51.81 18.31
C ARG A 13 36.90 -50.50 18.85
N SER A 14 37.79 -49.50 18.93
CA SER A 14 37.52 -48.06 18.80
C SER A 14 36.05 -47.63 18.67
N GLU A 15 35.37 -47.46 19.80
CA GLU A 15 34.09 -46.74 19.94
C GLU A 15 34.30 -45.22 20.00
N HIS A 16 35.09 -44.67 19.07
CA HIS A 16 35.45 -43.24 19.08
C HIS A 16 34.91 -42.40 17.91
N ASP A 17 34.00 -42.95 17.08
CA ASP A 17 33.61 -42.28 15.83
C ASP A 17 32.09 -42.22 15.56
N SER A 18 31.26 -42.22 16.61
CA SER A 18 29.81 -41.97 16.47
C SER A 18 29.42 -40.50 16.62
N PHE A 19 30.36 -39.59 16.88
CA PHE A 19 30.16 -38.15 16.65
C PHE A 19 30.32 -37.80 15.17
N ARG A 20 29.70 -38.63 14.33
CA ARG A 20 29.43 -38.35 12.93
C ARG A 20 28.60 -37.07 12.97
N ARG A 21 29.24 -35.96 12.59
CA ARG A 21 28.58 -34.69 12.28
C ARG A 21 27.27 -35.06 11.62
N HIS A 22 26.16 -34.85 12.34
CA HIS A 22 24.94 -34.55 11.66
C HIS A 22 25.27 -33.22 10.99
N ASP A 23 25.89 -33.32 9.82
CA ASP A 23 25.76 -32.35 8.77
C ASP A 23 24.24 -32.23 8.66
N ILE A 24 23.71 -31.26 9.40
CA ILE A 24 22.37 -30.76 9.21
C ILE A 24 22.43 -30.39 7.76
N ASP A 25 21.87 -31.28 6.94
CA ASP A 25 21.72 -31.06 5.53
C ASP A 25 20.82 -29.84 5.45
N TYR A 26 21.45 -28.67 5.44
CA TYR A 26 20.93 -27.46 4.86
C TYR A 26 20.89 -27.70 3.35
N SER A 27 20.29 -28.82 2.91
CA SER A 27 19.66 -28.87 1.62
C SER A 27 18.69 -27.70 1.70
N PRO A 28 18.95 -26.60 0.96
CA PRO A 28 18.12 -25.42 1.05
C PRO A 28 16.73 -25.94 0.75
N VAL A 29 15.84 -25.89 1.75
CA VAL A 29 14.43 -26.24 1.58
C VAL A 29 14.08 -25.56 0.27
N PRO A 30 13.74 -26.30 -0.81
CA PRO A 30 13.49 -25.67 -2.08
C PRO A 30 12.40 -24.68 -1.74
N LEU A 31 12.78 -23.40 -1.70
CA LEU A 31 11.86 -22.30 -1.59
C LEU A 31 11.22 -22.35 -2.95
N GLU A 32 10.32 -23.31 -3.07
CA GLU A 32 9.41 -23.48 -4.16
C GLU A 32 8.87 -22.09 -4.28
N ARG A 33 9.34 -21.42 -5.32
CA ARG A 33 8.85 -20.13 -5.75
C ARG A 33 7.43 -20.43 -6.22
N ARG A 34 6.53 -20.76 -5.28
CA ARG A 34 5.22 -20.16 -5.21
C ARG A 34 5.49 -18.67 -5.12
N ARG A 35 5.84 -18.11 -6.29
CA ARG A 35 5.44 -16.78 -6.68
C ARG A 35 4.01 -16.76 -6.23
N ILE A 36 3.77 -16.07 -5.14
CA ILE A 36 2.45 -15.65 -4.75
C ILE A 36 2.06 -14.82 -5.97
N ARG A 37 1.40 -15.46 -6.94
CA ARG A 37 0.63 -14.80 -7.99
C ARG A 37 -0.48 -14.13 -7.20
N LEU A 38 -0.13 -13.05 -6.49
CA LEU A 38 -1.01 -11.98 -6.10
C LEU A 38 -1.87 -11.79 -7.32
N SER A 39 -3.14 -12.24 -7.23
CA SER A 39 -3.91 -12.49 -8.42
C SER A 39 -3.89 -11.19 -9.21
N SER A 40 -3.26 -11.22 -10.38
CA SER A 40 -3.14 -10.04 -11.25
C SER A 40 -4.52 -9.45 -11.50
N LYS A 41 -5.55 -10.30 -11.43
CA LYS A 41 -6.98 -9.95 -11.40
C LYS A 41 -7.36 -8.90 -10.34
N LEU A 42 -6.88 -8.96 -9.10
CA LEU A 42 -7.33 -8.00 -8.07
C LEU A 42 -6.69 -6.62 -8.25
N LYS A 43 -5.37 -6.58 -8.54
CA LYS A 43 -4.67 -5.34 -8.88
C LYS A 43 -5.27 -4.70 -10.13
N TRP A 44 -5.53 -5.51 -11.16
CA TRP A 44 -6.16 -5.06 -12.39
C TRP A 44 -7.57 -4.51 -12.15
N ARG A 45 -8.36 -5.16 -11.28
CA ARG A 45 -9.70 -4.69 -10.91
C ARG A 45 -9.67 -3.33 -10.19
N LEU A 46 -8.75 -3.12 -9.25
CA LEU A 46 -8.68 -1.85 -8.52
C LEU A 46 -8.26 -0.69 -9.44
N THR A 47 -7.27 -0.93 -10.32
CA THR A 47 -6.90 0.05 -11.36
C THR A 47 -8.05 0.30 -12.33
N GLN A 48 -8.81 -0.74 -12.71
CA GLN A 48 -9.98 -0.60 -13.56
C GLN A 48 -11.08 0.22 -12.88
N TRP A 49 -11.38 0.00 -11.60
CA TRP A 49 -12.39 0.78 -10.89
C TRP A 49 -11.97 2.23 -10.72
N PHE A 50 -10.72 2.49 -10.34
CA PHE A 50 -10.21 3.86 -10.24
C PHE A 50 -10.23 4.57 -11.59
N GLY A 51 -9.75 3.90 -12.64
CA GLY A 51 -9.81 4.40 -14.01
C GLY A 51 -11.24 4.65 -14.48
N ALA A 52 -12.18 3.76 -14.16
CA ALA A 52 -13.59 3.92 -14.51
C ALA A 52 -14.23 5.10 -13.78
N VAL A 53 -13.91 5.31 -12.50
CA VAL A 53 -14.43 6.45 -11.73
C VAL A 53 -13.86 7.77 -12.27
N VAL A 54 -12.55 7.84 -12.53
CA VAL A 54 -11.91 9.03 -13.12
C VAL A 54 -12.46 9.31 -14.51
N ALA A 55 -12.62 8.27 -15.34
CA ALA A 55 -13.18 8.40 -16.68
C ALA A 55 -14.64 8.83 -16.65
N LEU A 56 -15.46 8.27 -15.75
CA LEU A 56 -16.86 8.66 -15.57
C LEU A 56 -16.95 10.13 -15.15
N PHE A 57 -16.11 10.56 -14.21
CA PHE A 57 -16.10 11.95 -13.74
C PHE A 57 -15.66 12.92 -14.84
N GLY A 58 -14.61 12.56 -15.59
CA GLY A 58 -14.18 13.32 -16.77
C GLY A 58 -15.26 13.39 -17.85
N LEU A 59 -15.97 12.29 -18.09
CA LEU A 59 -17.06 12.23 -19.07
C LEU A 59 -18.25 13.08 -18.61
N VAL A 60 -18.60 13.07 -17.33
CA VAL A 60 -19.63 13.96 -16.77
C VAL A 60 -19.22 15.42 -16.92
N ALA A 61 -17.96 15.77 -16.64
CA ALA A 61 -17.46 17.13 -16.83
C ALA A 61 -17.53 17.58 -18.30
N ILE A 62 -17.10 16.71 -19.24
CA ILE A 62 -17.18 16.97 -20.69
C ILE A 62 -18.63 17.09 -21.13
N LEU A 63 -19.52 16.20 -20.67
CA LEU A 63 -20.95 16.23 -21.00
C LEU A 63 -21.60 17.52 -20.50
N LEU A 64 -21.29 17.93 -19.27
CA LEU A 64 -21.80 19.17 -18.68
C LEU A 64 -21.32 20.40 -19.47
N ALA A 65 -20.03 20.45 -19.83
CA ALA A 65 -19.49 21.50 -20.70
C ALA A 65 -20.17 21.50 -22.09
N TYR A 66 -20.33 20.31 -22.69
CA TYR A 66 -20.98 20.15 -23.99
C TYR A 66 -22.45 20.59 -23.99
N TYR A 67 -23.21 20.35 -22.92
CA TYR A 67 -24.61 20.78 -22.85
C TYR A 67 -24.77 22.26 -22.51
N THR A 68 -23.85 22.83 -21.74
CA THR A 68 -23.95 24.24 -21.33
C THR A 68 -23.52 25.20 -22.43
N VAL A 69 -22.48 24.87 -23.21
CA VAL A 69 -21.91 25.76 -24.24
C VAL A 69 -22.91 26.12 -25.38
N PRO A 70 -23.60 25.17 -26.04
CA PRO A 70 -24.50 25.46 -27.15
C PRO A 70 -25.71 26.28 -26.73
N GLY A 71 -26.22 26.06 -25.52
CA GLY A 71 -27.34 26.81 -24.97
C GLY A 71 -27.04 28.31 -24.82
N VAL A 72 -25.78 28.65 -24.56
CA VAL A 72 -25.30 30.03 -24.45
C VAL A 72 -25.06 30.61 -25.86
N LEU A 73 -24.40 29.87 -26.76
CA LEU A 73 -24.16 30.30 -28.15
C LEU A 73 -25.45 30.57 -28.94
N ARG A 74 -26.48 29.72 -28.79
CA ARG A 74 -27.74 29.87 -29.53
C ARG A 74 -28.49 31.14 -29.13
N ARG A 75 -28.43 31.51 -27.85
CA ARG A 75 -29.02 32.75 -27.34
C ARG A 75 -28.30 33.97 -27.92
N HIS A 76 -26.96 33.96 -27.94
CA HIS A 76 -26.18 35.04 -28.56
C HIS A 76 -26.41 35.20 -30.06
N ALA A 77 -26.54 34.09 -30.80
CA ALA A 77 -26.86 34.13 -32.22
C ALA A 77 -28.24 34.76 -32.49
N MET A 78 -29.25 34.42 -31.68
CA MET A 78 -30.59 34.99 -31.79
C MET A 78 -30.64 36.47 -31.39
N ASP A 79 -29.95 36.86 -30.31
CA ASP A 79 -29.96 38.25 -29.85
C ASP A 79 -29.18 39.16 -30.81
N ASN A 80 -28.07 38.70 -31.38
CA ASN A 80 -27.38 39.43 -32.45
C ASN A 80 -28.23 39.52 -33.73
N ALA A 81 -28.89 38.44 -34.13
CA ALA A 81 -29.78 38.46 -35.29
C ALA A 81 -30.94 39.46 -35.09
N ARG A 82 -31.54 39.53 -33.90
CA ARG A 82 -32.58 40.53 -33.57
C ARG A 82 -32.05 41.96 -33.58
N ARG A 83 -30.83 42.19 -33.09
CA ARG A 83 -30.19 43.52 -33.10
C ARG A 83 -29.83 43.99 -34.52
N LEU A 84 -29.47 43.06 -35.41
CA LEU A 84 -29.17 43.33 -36.82
C LEU A 84 -30.46 43.48 -37.66
N ALA A 85 -31.54 42.79 -37.28
CA ALA A 85 -32.83 42.90 -37.93
C ALA A 85 -33.67 44.09 -37.44
N ALA A 86 -33.33 44.69 -36.30
CA ALA A 86 -33.92 45.95 -35.88
C ALA A 86 -33.54 47.01 -36.93
N PRO A 87 -34.53 47.64 -37.60
CA PRO A 87 -34.23 48.63 -38.62
C PRO A 87 -33.35 49.73 -38.00
N PRO A 88 -32.32 50.24 -38.73
CA PRO A 88 -31.61 51.40 -38.25
C PRO A 88 -32.66 52.46 -37.96
N ALA A 89 -32.70 52.96 -36.72
CA ALA A 89 -33.48 54.14 -36.44
C ALA A 89 -32.83 55.25 -37.26
N ILE A 90 -33.32 55.44 -38.48
CA ILE A 90 -32.96 56.56 -39.33
C ILE A 90 -33.50 57.76 -38.58
N ALA A 91 -32.62 58.40 -37.80
CA ALA A 91 -32.84 59.74 -37.31
C ALA A 91 -32.87 60.62 -38.57
N VAL A 92 -34.08 60.92 -39.01
CA VAL A 92 -34.32 61.93 -40.04
C VAL A 92 -34.03 63.29 -39.42
N GLU A 93 -33.08 63.96 -40.06
CA GLU A 93 -32.81 65.41 -40.13
C GLU A 93 -32.42 66.18 -38.86
N GLY A 94 -31.14 66.59 -38.84
CA GLY A 94 -30.82 67.98 -38.51
C GLY A 94 -30.01 68.24 -37.23
N VAL A 95 -29.71 67.23 -36.42
CA VAL A 95 -28.88 67.44 -35.22
C VAL A 95 -27.79 66.39 -35.17
N ALA A 96 -26.54 66.86 -35.07
CA ALA A 96 -25.36 66.07 -34.74
C ALA A 96 -25.57 65.41 -33.37
N ALA A 97 -26.32 64.30 -33.34
CA ALA A 97 -26.46 63.50 -32.15
C ALA A 97 -25.10 62.85 -31.88
N PRO A 98 -24.47 63.09 -30.72
CA PRO A 98 -23.22 62.44 -30.39
C PRO A 98 -23.44 60.94 -30.51
N VAL A 99 -22.58 60.27 -31.27
CA VAL A 99 -22.53 58.82 -31.37
C VAL A 99 -22.37 58.30 -29.96
N ALA A 100 -23.50 57.99 -29.32
CA ALA A 100 -23.52 57.36 -28.02
C ALA A 100 -22.95 55.97 -28.26
N LEU A 101 -21.64 55.84 -28.04
CA LEU A 101 -20.96 54.57 -27.80
C LEU A 101 -21.65 53.95 -26.58
N ARG A 102 -22.82 53.36 -26.82
CA ARG A 102 -23.68 52.76 -25.82
C ARG A 102 -22.96 51.49 -25.40
N ARG A 103 -22.13 51.64 -24.37
CA ARG A 103 -21.26 50.63 -23.77
C ARG A 103 -22.04 49.32 -23.71
N VAL A 104 -21.72 48.41 -24.62
CA VAL A 104 -22.37 47.11 -24.70
C VAL A 104 -21.97 46.37 -23.44
N THR A 105 -22.86 46.32 -22.46
CA THR A 105 -22.69 45.54 -21.25
C THR A 105 -22.91 44.07 -21.62
N ILE A 106 -21.84 43.40 -22.06
CA ILE A 106 -21.78 41.97 -22.39
C ILE A 106 -21.82 41.08 -21.11
N VAL A 107 -22.02 41.69 -19.95
CA VAL A 107 -21.33 41.22 -18.74
C VAL A 107 -21.94 40.02 -17.99
N PRO A 108 -23.27 39.76 -17.93
CA PRO A 108 -23.78 38.73 -17.02
C PRO A 108 -23.67 37.28 -17.54
N GLU A 109 -23.66 37.04 -18.86
CA GLU A 109 -23.58 35.68 -19.42
C GLU A 109 -22.16 35.09 -19.39
N VAL A 110 -21.13 35.94 -19.56
CA VAL A 110 -19.72 35.54 -19.45
C VAL A 110 -19.43 35.05 -18.02
N ASP A 111 -19.95 35.75 -17.02
CA ASP A 111 -19.82 35.39 -15.61
C ASP A 111 -20.37 33.98 -15.32
N ARG A 112 -21.43 33.55 -16.02
CA ARG A 112 -22.03 32.22 -15.81
C ARG A 112 -21.16 31.10 -16.36
N VAL A 113 -20.56 31.28 -17.54
CA VAL A 113 -19.64 30.29 -18.12
C VAL A 113 -18.37 30.20 -17.27
N PHE A 114 -17.83 31.35 -16.84
CA PHE A 114 -16.71 31.39 -15.91
C PHE A 114 -17.06 30.70 -14.59
N ALA A 115 -18.23 30.95 -14.01
CA ALA A 115 -18.67 30.29 -12.78
C ALA A 115 -18.74 28.76 -12.92
N VAL A 116 -19.26 28.24 -14.04
CA VAL A 116 -19.31 26.79 -14.29
C VAL A 116 -17.91 26.20 -14.46
N MET A 117 -17.03 26.87 -15.21
CA MET A 117 -15.63 26.43 -15.37
C MET A 117 -14.88 26.44 -14.03
N THR A 118 -15.04 27.51 -13.25
CA THR A 118 -14.46 27.62 -11.90
C THR A 118 -14.98 26.51 -10.99
N LEU A 119 -16.29 26.22 -11.00
CA LEU A 119 -16.88 25.13 -10.22
C LEU A 119 -16.31 23.77 -10.63
N LEU A 120 -16.14 23.51 -11.93
CA LEU A 120 -15.54 22.27 -12.42
C LEU A 120 -14.09 22.12 -11.94
N ILE A 121 -13.26 23.15 -12.09
CA ILE A 121 -11.87 23.14 -11.62
C ILE A 121 -11.81 22.89 -10.11
N LEU A 122 -12.65 23.60 -9.34
CA LEU A 122 -12.69 23.48 -7.89
C LEU A 122 -13.16 22.08 -7.45
N SER A 123 -14.15 21.52 -8.15
CA SER A 123 -14.61 20.14 -7.91
C SER A 123 -13.52 19.10 -8.20
N ALA A 124 -12.78 19.27 -9.30
CA ALA A 124 -11.67 18.38 -9.66
C ALA A 124 -10.53 18.48 -8.63
N MET A 125 -10.24 19.69 -8.13
CA MET A 125 -9.23 19.91 -7.10
C MET A 125 -9.63 19.24 -5.77
N VAL A 126 -10.87 19.47 -5.31
CA VAL A 126 -11.39 18.83 -4.10
C VAL A 126 -11.38 17.31 -4.25
N PHE A 127 -11.81 16.79 -5.40
CA PHE A 127 -11.78 15.35 -5.67
C PHE A 127 -10.37 14.78 -5.63
N GLY A 128 -9.39 15.47 -6.21
CA GLY A 128 -7.98 15.09 -6.15
C GLY A 128 -7.46 14.99 -4.71
N VAL A 129 -7.80 15.96 -3.86
CA VAL A 129 -7.42 15.97 -2.45
C VAL A 129 -8.08 14.82 -1.68
N VAL A 130 -9.38 14.58 -1.89
CA VAL A 130 -10.10 13.48 -1.25
C VAL A 130 -9.54 12.13 -1.69
N ALA A 131 -9.32 11.94 -2.99
CA ALA A 131 -8.75 10.70 -3.52
C ALA A 131 -7.34 10.43 -2.96
N ALA A 132 -6.47 11.45 -2.93
CA ALA A 132 -5.14 11.34 -2.35
C ALA A 132 -5.20 11.00 -0.85
N SER A 133 -6.11 11.63 -0.10
CA SER A 133 -6.29 11.39 1.33
C SER A 133 -6.77 9.97 1.62
N VAL A 134 -7.70 9.45 0.82
CA VAL A 134 -8.19 8.07 0.93
C VAL A 134 -7.07 7.07 0.64
N VAL A 135 -6.32 7.26 -0.45
CA VAL A 135 -5.20 6.38 -0.81
C VAL A 135 -4.12 6.38 0.28
N PHE A 136 -3.78 7.56 0.80
CA PHE A 136 -2.79 7.68 1.86
C PHE A 136 -3.28 7.04 3.17
N GLY A 137 -4.53 7.27 3.55
CA GLY A 137 -5.13 6.69 4.75
C GLY A 137 -5.27 5.16 4.68
N TRP A 138 -5.58 4.61 3.51
CA TRP A 138 -5.83 3.18 3.34
C TRP A 138 -4.58 2.35 3.04
N ILE A 139 -3.57 2.91 2.38
CA ILE A 139 -2.38 2.16 1.95
C ILE A 139 -1.16 2.53 2.80
N ALA A 140 -0.90 3.83 2.98
CA ALA A 140 0.34 4.26 3.64
C ALA A 140 0.34 3.92 5.13
N ARG A 141 -0.79 4.11 5.83
CA ARG A 141 -0.90 3.79 7.26
C ARG A 141 -0.63 2.31 7.58
N PRO A 142 -1.30 1.32 6.95
CA PRO A 142 -1.04 -0.07 7.29
C PRO A 142 0.31 -0.59 6.78
N LEU A 143 0.89 0.05 5.74
CA LEU A 143 2.29 -0.23 5.36
C LEU A 143 3.28 0.29 6.41
N ALA A 144 3.03 1.47 6.99
CA ALA A 144 3.86 1.99 8.07
C ALA A 144 3.81 1.11 9.32
N ASP A 145 2.61 0.68 9.74
CA ASP A 145 2.44 -0.26 10.87
C ASP A 145 3.14 -1.60 10.59
N LEU A 146 3.03 -2.13 9.37
CA LEU A 146 3.77 -3.33 8.97
C LEU A 146 5.29 -3.15 9.01
N ALA A 147 5.80 -1.99 8.59
CA ALA A 147 7.22 -1.67 8.61
C ALA A 147 7.75 -1.57 10.05
N GLU A 148 7.00 -0.91 10.93
CA GLU A 148 7.32 -0.80 12.35
C GLU A 148 7.38 -2.17 13.02
N ARG A 149 6.38 -3.03 12.78
CA ARG A 149 6.38 -4.40 13.32
C ARG A 149 7.49 -5.28 12.74
N ALA A 150 7.84 -5.09 11.47
CA ALA A 150 8.98 -5.78 10.87
C ALA A 150 10.30 -5.38 11.53
N GLN A 151 10.43 -4.12 11.94
CA GLN A 151 11.58 -3.61 12.68
C GLN A 151 11.62 -4.15 14.12
N ASP A 152 10.49 -4.30 14.80
CA ASP A 152 10.45 -4.97 16.11
C ASP A 152 10.93 -6.44 16.03
N ILE A 153 10.56 -7.16 14.96
CA ILE A 153 11.02 -8.54 14.75
C ILE A 153 12.53 -8.59 14.52
N SER A 154 13.10 -7.63 13.77
CA SER A 154 14.55 -7.58 13.55
C SER A 154 15.32 -7.24 14.83
N LEU A 155 14.69 -6.54 15.77
CA LEU A 155 15.21 -6.28 17.12
C LEU A 155 15.02 -7.45 18.10
N GLY A 156 14.52 -8.60 17.63
CA GLY A 156 14.35 -9.81 18.44
C GLY A 156 13.09 -9.83 19.30
N ARG A 157 12.19 -8.84 19.15
CA ARG A 157 10.89 -8.80 19.85
C ARG A 157 9.85 -9.69 19.15
N LEU A 158 10.14 -10.99 19.12
CA LEU A 158 9.33 -11.98 18.41
C LEU A 158 8.01 -12.34 19.12
N SER A 159 7.74 -11.82 20.32
CA SER A 159 6.55 -12.21 21.11
C SER A 159 5.26 -11.53 20.68
N VAL A 160 5.32 -10.39 19.99
CA VAL A 160 4.14 -9.62 19.59
C VAL A 160 3.53 -10.20 18.29
N PRO A 161 2.24 -10.60 18.28
CA PRO A 161 1.60 -11.11 17.08
C PRO A 161 1.33 -10.00 16.06
N ILE A 162 1.56 -10.29 14.78
CA ILE A 162 1.28 -9.37 13.69
C ILE A 162 -0.19 -9.57 13.26
N ALA A 163 -1.12 -9.00 14.02
CA ALA A 163 -2.52 -8.92 13.60
C ALA A 163 -2.69 -7.72 12.66
N VAL A 164 -2.76 -7.97 11.34
CA VAL A 164 -3.17 -6.99 10.34
C VAL A 164 -4.58 -7.33 9.89
N SER A 165 -5.53 -6.48 10.26
CA SER A 165 -6.92 -6.59 9.83
C SER A 165 -7.07 -5.90 8.48
N GLY A 166 -7.50 -6.64 7.46
CA GLY A 166 -7.78 -6.11 6.12
C GLY A 166 -8.21 -7.21 5.15
N ALA A 167 -8.97 -6.85 4.11
CA ALA A 167 -9.46 -7.80 3.11
C ALA A 167 -8.46 -8.02 1.94
N ASP A 168 -7.35 -7.28 1.90
CA ASP A 168 -6.57 -7.06 0.69
C ASP A 168 -5.12 -7.58 0.75
N ALA A 169 -4.34 -7.22 -0.27
CA ALA A 169 -2.91 -7.54 -0.42
C ALA A 169 -2.05 -7.20 0.81
N VAL A 170 -2.44 -6.18 1.58
CA VAL A 170 -1.75 -5.79 2.83
C VAL A 170 -1.95 -6.84 3.93
N ALA A 171 -3.14 -7.41 4.05
CA ALA A 171 -3.39 -8.53 4.96
C ALA A 171 -2.66 -9.80 4.51
N GLN A 172 -2.57 -10.03 3.19
CA GLN A 172 -1.76 -11.13 2.65
C GLN A 172 -0.27 -10.96 2.96
N LEU A 173 0.25 -9.73 2.88
CA LEU A 173 1.61 -9.40 3.27
C LEU A 173 1.82 -9.63 4.78
N GLY A 174 0.91 -9.14 5.63
CA GLY A 174 0.94 -9.39 7.07
C GLY A 174 0.93 -10.88 7.42
N ALA A 175 0.10 -11.68 6.74
CA ALA A 175 0.06 -13.13 6.92
C ALA A 175 1.38 -13.82 6.53
N SER A 176 2.07 -13.33 5.49
CA SER A 176 3.38 -13.84 5.08
C SER A 176 4.47 -13.51 6.10
N LEU A 177 4.47 -12.29 6.64
CA LEU A 177 5.39 -11.85 7.71
C LEU A 177 5.16 -12.64 9.00
N GLU A 178 3.91 -12.86 9.39
CA GLU A 178 3.55 -13.67 10.55
C GLU A 178 4.04 -15.12 10.40
N ARG A 179 4.00 -15.68 9.18
CA ARG A 179 4.57 -17.00 8.91
C ARG A 179 6.10 -17.00 9.11
N ILE A 180 6.80 -15.97 8.63
CA ILE A 180 8.25 -15.82 8.83
C ILE A 180 8.59 -15.68 10.33
N ARG A 181 7.85 -14.84 11.06
CA ARG A 181 8.00 -14.66 12.51
C ARG A 181 7.88 -16.00 13.26
N ARG A 182 6.87 -16.82 12.94
CA ARG A 182 6.68 -18.14 13.54
C ARG A 182 7.83 -19.10 13.24
N LEU A 183 8.34 -19.09 12.01
CA LEU A 183 9.49 -19.92 11.61
C LEU A 183 10.76 -19.53 12.39
N LEU A 184 11.04 -18.24 12.51
CA LEU A 184 12.16 -17.71 13.30
C LEU A 184 12.03 -18.10 14.78
N TYR A 185 10.84 -17.93 15.37
CA TYR A 185 10.58 -18.30 16.75
C TYR A 185 10.81 -19.80 17.01
N ALA A 186 10.35 -20.66 16.10
CA ALA A 186 10.57 -22.10 16.18
C ALA A 186 12.06 -22.48 16.07
N ALA A 187 12.79 -21.85 15.16
CA ALA A 187 14.23 -22.06 14.99
C ALA A 187 15.02 -21.66 16.24
N ILE A 188 14.75 -20.49 16.82
CA ILE A 188 15.41 -20.01 18.04
C ILE A 188 15.11 -20.94 19.22
N ARG A 189 13.85 -21.38 19.39
CA ARG A 189 13.49 -22.34 20.44
C ARG A 189 14.24 -23.66 20.30
N ARG A 190 14.40 -24.16 19.07
CA ARG A 190 15.16 -25.39 18.79
C ARG A 190 16.64 -25.22 19.15
N LEU A 191 17.27 -24.13 18.71
CA LEU A 191 18.67 -23.82 19.05
C LEU A 191 18.88 -23.73 20.58
N ASN A 192 17.97 -23.06 21.30
CA ASN A 192 18.06 -22.96 22.76
C ASN A 192 17.90 -24.33 23.45
N ALA A 193 17.03 -25.20 22.94
CA ALA A 193 16.85 -26.55 23.48
C ALA A 193 18.10 -27.42 23.25
N GLU A 194 18.70 -27.36 22.06
CA GLU A 194 19.94 -28.06 21.73
C GLU A 194 21.11 -27.55 22.59
N HIS A 195 21.23 -26.23 22.79
CA HIS A 195 22.25 -25.64 23.67
C HIS A 195 22.08 -26.02 25.14
N SER A 196 20.83 -26.21 25.60
CA SER A 196 20.55 -26.66 26.97
C SER A 196 20.95 -28.12 27.22
N LEU A 197 20.96 -28.94 26.17
CA LEU A 197 21.31 -30.37 26.22
C LEU A 197 22.81 -30.62 26.09
N SER A 198 23.55 -29.74 25.42
CA SER A 198 25.00 -29.84 25.27
C SER A 198 25.79 -29.38 26.51
N LEU A 199 25.12 -28.79 27.51
CA LEU A 199 25.74 -28.46 28.79
C LEU A 199 25.87 -29.71 29.68
N PRO A 200 27.09 -30.04 30.17
CA PRO A 200 27.31 -31.22 30.99
C PRO A 200 26.48 -31.18 32.28
N PRO A 201 25.99 -32.32 32.79
CA PRO A 201 25.04 -32.39 33.90
C PRO A 201 25.52 -31.73 35.21
N GLY A 202 26.82 -31.45 35.36
CA GLY A 202 27.40 -30.71 36.48
C GLY A 202 27.43 -29.18 36.35
N ALA A 203 27.35 -28.62 35.14
CA ALA A 203 27.39 -27.16 34.93
C ALA A 203 26.03 -26.49 35.23
N ARG A 204 24.96 -27.27 35.34
CA ARG A 204 23.58 -26.83 35.58
C ARG A 204 23.36 -26.18 36.98
N ARG A 205 24.34 -26.30 37.89
CA ARG A 205 24.30 -25.70 39.24
C ARG A 205 25.17 -24.43 39.39
N LEU A 206 25.91 -24.01 38.36
CA LEU A 206 26.91 -22.93 38.49
C LEU A 206 26.65 -21.68 37.62
N SER A 207 25.53 -21.61 36.89
CA SER A 207 25.15 -20.42 36.09
C SER A 207 23.79 -19.91 36.60
N LEU A 208 23.59 -18.76 37.23
CA LEU A 208 24.37 -17.60 37.67
C LEU A 208 23.70 -17.12 38.98
N PRO A 209 24.37 -16.31 39.83
CA PRO A 209 23.67 -15.56 40.87
C PRO A 209 22.59 -14.68 40.23
N ASP A 210 21.47 -14.54 40.92
CA ASP A 210 20.36 -13.64 40.62
C ASP A 210 20.85 -12.19 40.56
N VAL A 211 21.44 -11.80 39.42
CA VAL A 211 21.90 -10.45 39.16
C VAL A 211 20.94 -9.84 38.15
N SER A 212 20.10 -8.92 38.64
CA SER A 212 19.58 -7.74 37.91
C SER A 212 18.16 -7.72 37.33
N GLN A 213 17.16 -8.37 37.92
CA GLN A 213 15.78 -7.85 37.76
C GLN A 213 15.51 -6.59 38.60
N ASP A 214 16.22 -6.38 39.71
CA ASP A 214 15.98 -5.24 40.62
C ASP A 214 16.68 -3.92 40.25
N ARG A 215 17.53 -3.89 39.21
CA ARG A 215 18.25 -2.66 38.85
C ARG A 215 17.39 -1.65 38.06
N TRP A 216 16.29 -2.09 37.44
CA TRP A 216 15.45 -1.24 36.57
C TRP A 216 14.25 -0.60 37.27
N ARG A 217 14.15 -0.68 38.61
CA ARG A 217 13.01 -0.16 39.41
C ARG A 217 13.33 1.12 40.19
N ARG A 218 14.48 1.76 39.97
CA ARG A 218 14.97 2.91 40.75
C ARG A 218 15.30 4.18 39.95
N GLU A 219 14.73 4.33 38.76
CA GLU A 219 14.70 5.59 38.01
C GLU A 219 13.27 5.82 37.49
#